data_AF-A0A0R1LYX6-F1
#
_entry.id   AF-A0A0R1LYX6-F1
#
_cell.length_a   1.000
_cell.length_b   1.000
_cell.length_c   1.000
_cell.angle_alpha   90.00
_cell.angle_beta   90.00
_cell.angle_gamma   90.00
#
_symmetry.space_group_name_H-M   'P 1'
#
loop_
_entity.id
_entity.type
_entity.pdbx_description
1 polymer ?
#
loop_
_entity_poly.entity_id
_entity_poly.type
_entity_poly.pdbx_seq_one_letter_code
_entity_poly.pdbx_strand_id
1 'polypeptide(L)'
;MFKKSKIENQEILSKMYDFVLNPDISERERKIGLMAKKDLEKNRYTVAVVNKVMVSLQREAMTKRLTPAAAAFYHELEPILNKIAPIGTNRGWIMFHNSYLD
;
A
#
# COMPACT_ATOMS: atom_id res chain seq x y z
N MET A 1 -5.90 5.29 23.60
CA MET A 1 -4.85 5.05 22.57
C MET A 1 -5.32 4.13 21.43
N PHE A 2 -6.01 3.01 21.70
CA PHE A 2 -6.45 2.03 20.67
C PHE A 2 -7.53 2.47 19.68
N LYS A 3 -8.31 3.51 19.98
CA LYS A 3 -9.44 3.93 19.11
C LYS A 3 -8.97 4.67 17.85
N LYS A 4 -7.85 5.40 17.95
CA LYS A 4 -7.29 6.20 16.84
C LYS A 4 -6.67 5.32 15.76
N SER A 5 -5.92 4.27 16.14
CA SER A 5 -5.33 3.33 15.19
C SER A 5 -6.36 2.51 14.43
N LYS A 6 -7.50 2.15 15.06
CA LYS A 6 -8.59 1.45 14.37
C LYS A 6 -9.24 2.32 13.28
N ILE A 7 -9.44 3.60 13.54
CA ILE A 7 -10.01 4.55 12.57
C ILE A 7 -9.04 4.73 11.39
N GLU A 8 -7.74 4.91 11.67
CA GLU A 8 -6.70 5.03 10.63
C GLU A 8 -6.60 3.75 9.77
N ASN A 9 -6.74 2.57 10.38
CA ASN A 9 -6.76 1.30 9.63
C ASN A 9 -7.99 1.17 8.72
N GLN A 10 -9.17 1.62 9.17
CA GLN A 10 -10.39 1.60 8.34
C GLN A 10 -10.29 2.57 7.17
N GLU A 11 -9.69 3.75 7.38
CA GLU A 11 -9.46 4.72 6.32
C GLU A 11 -8.52 4.16 5.25
N ILE A 12 -7.41 3.52 5.65
CA ILE A 12 -6.48 2.87 4.73
C ILE A 12 -7.14 1.72 3.98
N LEU A 13 -7.97 0.92 4.66
CA LEU A 13 -8.73 -0.15 4.03
C LEU A 13 -9.70 0.41 2.98
N SER A 14 -10.43 1.50 3.29
CA SER A 14 -11.32 2.17 2.33
C SER A 14 -10.56 2.64 1.09
N LYS A 15 -9.42 3.32 1.26
CA LYS A 15 -8.58 3.75 0.14
C LYS A 15 -8.11 2.58 -0.72
N MET A 16 -7.81 1.43 -0.10
CA MET A 16 -7.43 0.22 -0.83
C MET A 16 -8.60 -0.37 -1.63
N TYR A 17 -9.82 -0.30 -1.10
CA TYR A 17 -11.03 -0.67 -1.83
C TYR A 17 -11.24 0.24 -3.05
N ASP A 18 -11.15 1.56 -2.88
CA ASP A 18 -11.31 2.53 -3.97
C ASP A 18 -10.26 2.31 -5.06
N PHE A 19 -9.01 2.08 -4.68
CA PHE A 19 -7.93 1.73 -5.61
C PHE A 19 -8.25 0.46 -6.41
N VAL A 20 -8.66 -0.62 -5.74
CA VAL A 20 -8.98 -1.91 -6.39
C VAL A 20 -10.21 -1.82 -7.30
N LEU A 21 -11.14 -0.90 -7.04
CA LEU A 21 -12.34 -0.70 -7.85
C LEU A 21 -12.10 0.27 -9.03
N ASN A 22 -10.98 0.98 -9.05
CA ASN A 22 -10.68 1.93 -10.12
C ASN A 22 -10.57 1.21 -11.48
N PRO A 23 -11.32 1.60 -12.53
CA PRO A 23 -11.24 0.97 -13.84
C PRO A 23 -9.95 1.31 -14.60
N ASP A 24 -9.28 2.41 -14.25
CA ASP A 24 -8.13 2.96 -14.98
C ASP A 24 -6.79 2.37 -14.56
N ILE A 25 -6.79 1.43 -13.60
CA ILE A 25 -5.59 0.70 -13.20
C ILE A 25 -5.47 -0.63 -13.96
N SER A 26 -4.24 -1.03 -14.21
CA SER A 26 -3.92 -2.31 -14.87
C SER A 26 -4.28 -3.51 -13.99
N GLU A 27 -4.34 -4.69 -14.61
CA GLU A 27 -4.61 -5.94 -13.90
C GLU A 27 -3.53 -6.26 -12.85
N ARG A 28 -2.24 -6.01 -13.14
CA ARG A 28 -1.14 -6.22 -12.18
C ARG A 28 -1.26 -5.30 -10.97
N GLU A 29 -1.53 -4.01 -11.20
CA GLU A 29 -1.76 -3.03 -10.14
C GLU A 29 -2.97 -3.43 -9.28
N ARG A 30 -4.08 -3.84 -9.92
CA ARG A 30 -5.28 -4.33 -9.23
C ARG A 30 -4.99 -5.57 -8.39
N LYS A 31 -4.16 -6.49 -8.89
CA LYS A 31 -3.74 -7.70 -8.18
C LYS A 31 -2.96 -7.34 -6.90
N ILE A 32 -2.06 -6.36 -6.96
CA ILE A 32 -1.35 -5.82 -5.78
C ILE A 32 -2.37 -5.29 -4.76
N GLY A 33 -3.30 -4.45 -5.20
CA GLY A 33 -4.35 -3.87 -4.34
C GLY A 33 -5.22 -4.95 -3.69
N LEU A 34 -5.63 -5.98 -4.43
CA LEU A 34 -6.45 -7.09 -3.92
C LEU A 34 -5.74 -7.89 -2.82
N MET A 35 -4.44 -8.15 -2.98
CA MET A 35 -3.65 -8.84 -1.96
C MET A 35 -3.48 -8.00 -0.70
N ALA A 36 -3.22 -6.69 -0.87
CA ALA A 36 -3.12 -5.76 0.25
C ALA A 36 -4.44 -5.60 0.99
N LYS A 37 -5.55 -5.46 0.27
CA LYS A 37 -6.90 -5.40 0.83
C LYS A 37 -7.18 -6.63 1.70
N LYS A 38 -6.89 -7.83 1.19
CA LYS A 38 -7.06 -9.10 1.92
C LYS A 38 -6.21 -9.16 3.19
N ASP A 39 -4.99 -8.63 3.16
CA ASP A 39 -4.14 -8.56 4.35
C ASP A 39 -4.68 -7.57 5.40
N LEU A 40 -5.17 -6.42 4.97
CA LEU A 40 -5.80 -5.42 5.85
C LEU A 40 -7.08 -5.97 6.49
N GLU A 41 -7.94 -6.67 5.72
CA GLU A 41 -9.14 -7.34 6.24
C GLU A 41 -8.81 -8.38 7.32
N LYS A 42 -7.66 -9.04 7.20
CA LYS A 42 -7.14 -9.99 8.19
C LYS A 42 -6.45 -9.33 9.38
N ASN A 43 -6.54 -8.00 9.51
CA ASN A 43 -5.87 -7.22 10.55
C ASN A 43 -4.35 -7.44 10.59
N ARG A 44 -3.71 -7.69 9.44
CA ARG A 44 -2.24 -7.68 9.35
C ARG A 44 -1.72 -6.28 9.67
N TYR A 45 -0.46 -6.21 10.09
CA TYR A 45 0.16 -4.95 10.51
C TYR A 45 0.15 -3.91 9.38
N THR A 46 -0.66 -2.87 9.52
CA THR A 46 -0.96 -1.88 8.48
C THR A 46 0.28 -1.24 7.88
N VAL A 47 1.26 -0.88 8.71
CA VAL A 47 2.54 -0.30 8.26
C VAL A 47 3.26 -1.26 7.31
N ALA A 48 3.29 -2.56 7.61
CA ALA A 48 3.91 -3.55 6.74
C ALA A 48 3.14 -3.72 5.43
N VAL A 49 1.80 -3.70 5.48
CA VAL A 49 0.95 -3.82 4.28
C VAL A 49 1.14 -2.61 3.35
N VAL A 50 1.06 -1.39 3.88
CA VAL A 50 1.23 -0.15 3.09
C VAL A 50 2.63 -0.09 2.48
N ASN A 51 3.67 -0.41 3.25
CA ASN A 51 5.03 -0.54 2.71
C ASN A 51 5.08 -1.54 1.55
N LYS A 52 4.51 -2.74 1.74
CA LYS A 52 4.54 -3.80 0.73
C LYS A 52 3.83 -3.38 -0.56
N VAL A 53 2.74 -2.60 -0.47
CA VAL A 53 2.10 -1.99 -1.65
C VAL A 53 3.02 -1.01 -2.34
N MET A 54 3.61 -0.06 -1.60
CA MET A 54 4.53 0.93 -2.16
C MET A 54 5.70 0.28 -2.90
N VAL A 55 6.33 -0.73 -2.29
CA VAL A 55 7.43 -1.48 -2.92
C VAL A 55 6.98 -2.19 -4.19
N SER A 56 5.80 -2.82 -4.15
CA SER A 56 5.26 -3.52 -5.31
C SER A 56 5.02 -2.56 -6.47
N LEU A 57 4.40 -1.41 -6.21
CA LEU A 57 4.15 -0.38 -7.24
C LEU A 57 5.47 0.22 -7.75
N GLN A 58 6.46 0.43 -6.88
CA GLN A 58 7.78 0.91 -7.29
C GLN A 58 8.49 -0.11 -8.21
N ARG A 59 8.42 -1.41 -7.90
CA ARG A 59 8.96 -2.46 -8.79
C ARG A 59 8.22 -2.54 -10.12
N GLU A 60 6.88 -2.43 -10.08
CA GLU A 60 6.11 -2.30 -11.32
C GLU A 60 6.60 -1.09 -12.11
N ALA A 61 6.79 0.07 -11.50
CA ALA A 61 7.30 1.30 -12.15
C ALA A 61 8.70 1.13 -12.77
N MET A 62 9.57 0.31 -12.17
CA MET A 62 10.91 0.03 -12.69
C MET A 62 10.89 -0.90 -13.90
N THR A 63 9.91 -1.79 -13.98
CA THR A 63 9.79 -2.77 -15.08
C THR A 63 8.88 -2.30 -16.20
N LYS A 64 7.84 -1.53 -15.87
CA LYS A 64 6.79 -1.01 -16.73
C LYS A 64 6.34 0.36 -16.21
N ARG A 65 5.67 1.14 -17.05
CA ARG A 65 5.08 2.39 -16.57
C ARG A 65 3.82 2.10 -15.75
N LEU A 66 3.71 2.69 -14.54
CA LEU A 66 2.46 2.69 -13.79
C LEU A 66 1.37 3.46 -14.53
N THR A 67 0.12 3.06 -14.35
CA THR A 67 -1.02 3.90 -14.73
C THR A 67 -1.01 5.20 -13.93
N PRO A 68 -1.53 6.31 -14.50
CA PRO A 68 -1.61 7.58 -13.77
C PRO A 68 -2.35 7.44 -12.43
N ALA A 69 -3.41 6.63 -12.40
CA ALA A 69 -4.17 6.34 -11.18
C ALA A 69 -3.33 5.59 -10.13
N ALA A 70 -2.54 4.59 -10.53
CA ALA A 70 -1.66 3.88 -9.60
C ALA A 70 -0.49 4.74 -9.11
N ALA A 71 0.06 5.59 -9.95
CA ALA A 71 1.08 6.57 -9.54
C ALA A 71 0.52 7.57 -8.52
N ALA A 72 -0.69 8.10 -8.77
CA ALA A 72 -1.36 8.99 -7.81
C ALA A 72 -1.60 8.29 -6.46
N PHE A 73 -2.07 7.05 -6.48
CA PHE A 73 -2.27 6.26 -5.26
C PHE A 73 -0.95 6.00 -4.51
N TYR A 74 0.13 5.70 -5.22
CA TYR A 74 1.47 5.57 -4.61
C TYR A 74 1.88 6.84 -3.85
N HIS A 75 1.71 8.01 -4.46
CA HIS A 75 2.03 9.30 -3.82
C HIS A 75 1.10 9.64 -2.66
N GLU A 76 -0.14 9.16 -2.68
CA GLU A 76 -1.07 9.30 -1.56
C GLU A 76 -0.67 8.43 -0.35
N LEU A 77 -0.12 7.24 -0.59
CA LEU A 77 0.30 6.32 0.48
C LEU A 77 1.54 6.78 1.24
N GLU A 78 2.45 7.51 0.60
CA GLU A 78 3.71 7.96 1.21
C GLU A 78 3.51 8.81 2.50
N PRO A 79 2.71 9.90 2.50
CA PRO A 79 2.46 10.67 3.71
C PRO A 79 1.69 9.88 4.78
N ILE A 80 0.82 8.94 4.36
CA ILE A 80 0.10 8.06 5.30
C ILE A 80 1.12 7.18 6.01
N LEU A 81 1.99 6.51 5.26
CA LEU A 81 3.04 5.66 5.81
C LEU A 81 3.94 6.45 6.77
N ASN A 82 4.27 7.70 6.42
CA ASN A 82 5.05 8.59 7.28
C ASN A 82 4.41 8.84 8.64
N LYS A 83 3.08 8.95 8.67
CA LYS A 83 2.31 9.21 9.89
C LYS A 83 2.17 7.96 10.77
N ILE A 84 2.01 6.77 10.16
CA ILE A 84 1.72 5.53 10.91
C ILE A 84 2.97 4.72 11.28
N ALA A 85 4.11 4.95 10.61
CA ALA A 85 5.34 4.22 10.89
C ALA A 85 5.94 4.64 12.25
N PRO A 86 6.32 3.68 13.12
CA PRO A 86 7.03 3.99 14.35
C PRO A 86 8.35 4.71 14.11
N ILE A 87 8.74 5.58 15.06
CA ILE A 87 10.07 6.20 15.08
C ILE A 87 11.13 5.09 15.14
N GLY A 88 12.17 5.19 14.30
CA GLY A 88 13.22 4.18 14.18
C GLY A 88 12.93 3.03 13.20
N THR A 89 11.80 3.07 12.48
CA THR A 89 11.53 2.09 11.40
C THR A 89 12.61 2.17 10.31
N ASN A 90 13.33 1.07 10.09
CA ASN A 90 14.32 0.98 9.00
C ASN A 90 13.62 0.84 7.64
N ARG A 91 13.32 1.98 7.03
CA ARG A 91 12.58 2.05 5.76
C ARG A 91 13.36 1.50 4.58
N GLY A 92 14.67 1.72 4.54
CA GLY A 92 15.52 1.18 3.48
C GLY A 92 15.41 -0.35 3.43
N TRP A 93 15.62 -1.02 4.56
CA TRP A 93 15.55 -2.49 4.60
C TRP A 93 14.16 -3.04 4.23
N ILE A 94 13.08 -2.41 4.73
CA ILE A 94 11.70 -2.84 4.44
C ILE A 94 11.35 -2.63 2.97
N MET A 95 11.83 -1.56 2.33
CA MET A 95 11.55 -1.26 0.93
C MET A 95 12.15 -2.28 -0.05
N PHE A 96 13.24 -2.96 0.30
CA PHE A 96 13.90 -3.89 -0.64
C PHE A 96 13.39 -5.34 -0.56
N HIS A 97 12.79 -5.77 0.55
CA HIS A 97 12.59 -7.20 0.85
C HIS A 97 11.13 -7.69 0.86
N ASN A 98 10.14 -6.85 0.57
CA ASN A 98 8.73 -7.24 0.63
C ASN A 98 7.90 -6.60 -0.50
N SER A 99 7.77 -7.30 -1.63
CA SER A 99 6.76 -7.03 -2.66
C SER A 99 5.70 -8.13 -2.65
N TYR A 100 4.53 -7.82 -3.20
CA TYR A 100 3.44 -8.77 -3.39
C TYR A 100 3.60 -9.63 -4.64
N LEU A 101 4.30 -9.11 -5.64
CA LEU A 101 4.65 -9.79 -6.88
C LEU A 101 6.17 -9.92 -6.96
N ASP A 102 6.64 -10.91 -7.70
CA ASP A 102 8.04 -11.36 -7.75
C ASP A 102 9.03 -10.22 -8.10
#